data_AF-A0A6V7U6N9-F1
#
_entry.id   AF-A0A6V7U6N9-F1
#
_cell.length_a   1.000
_cell.length_b   1.000
_cell.length_c   1.000
_cell.angle_alpha   90.00
_cell.angle_beta   90.00
_cell.angle_gamma   90.00
#
_symmetry.space_group_name_H-M   'P 1'
#
loop_
_entity.id
_entity.type
_entity.pdbx_description
1 polymer ?
#
loop_
_entity_poly.entity_id
_entity_poly.type
_entity_poly.pdbx_seq_one_letter_code
_entity_poly.pdbx_strand_id
1 'polypeptide(L)'
;MAIGVNKWVMANLTMRNVKNWKNGLLLMMTKIYLQNWQKAGRLPVNGECTRLKEKFPFIDEPLSEEERDFPLAYGILVYKSAFQIYMMMSAIYHPQNIYCLSIDEKSSKEFKDSMLLLTDCFPNIFVMASVNPVGWCEFGVARSLYNCFRYLTEHKHAWKYFQVK
;
A
#
# COMPACT_ATOMS: atom_id res chain seq x y z
N MET A 1 32.74 -4.32 21.48
CA MET A 1 32.20 -3.03 21.96
C MET A 1 31.59 -2.34 20.74
N ALA A 2 30.27 -2.48 20.55
CA ALA A 2 29.57 -2.03 19.36
C ALA A 2 29.28 -0.53 19.46
N ILE A 3 29.65 0.22 18.44
CA ILE A 3 29.47 1.67 18.35
C ILE A 3 28.07 1.91 17.79
N GLY A 4 27.20 2.51 18.60
CA GLY A 4 25.83 2.82 18.24
C GLY A 4 25.75 3.89 17.15
N VAL A 5 24.97 3.61 16.11
CA VAL A 5 24.55 4.60 15.12
C VAL A 5 23.19 5.13 15.57
N ASN A 6 23.15 6.44 15.82
CA ASN A 6 22.02 7.17 16.41
C ASN A 6 20.73 7.06 15.59
N LYS A 7 19.65 6.66 16.27
CA LYS A 7 18.27 6.43 15.79
C LYS A 7 17.49 7.71 15.44
N TRP A 8 18.15 8.86 15.31
CA TRP A 8 17.50 10.20 15.31
C TRP A 8 17.44 10.92 13.96
N VAL A 9 18.00 10.38 12.88
CA VAL A 9 18.08 11.11 11.59
C VAL A 9 16.86 10.90 10.67
N MET A 10 15.99 9.92 10.94
CA MET A 10 14.90 9.56 10.01
C MET A 10 13.55 10.27 10.26
N ALA A 11 13.41 11.10 11.30
CA ALA A 11 12.12 11.68 11.68
C ALA A 11 11.79 13.06 11.05
N ASN A 12 12.70 13.68 10.29
CA ASN A 12 12.52 15.05 9.78
C ASN A 12 12.16 15.17 8.29
N LEU A 13 11.84 14.07 7.60
CA LEU A 13 11.26 14.13 6.26
C LEU A 13 9.74 14.05 6.33
N THR A 14 9.12 15.08 6.91
CA THR A 14 7.68 15.30 6.71
C THR A 14 7.45 15.73 5.26
N MET A 15 6.38 15.24 4.62
CA MET A 15 5.96 15.54 3.24
C MET A 15 5.66 17.04 2.95
N ARG A 16 6.03 17.97 3.84
CA ARG A 16 5.63 19.38 3.77
C ARG A 16 6.40 20.23 2.75
N ASN A 17 7.47 19.74 2.12
CA ASN A 17 8.31 20.56 1.22
C ASN A 17 8.57 19.93 -0.16
N VAL A 18 7.50 19.47 -0.83
CA VAL A 18 7.53 19.05 -2.24
C VAL A 18 7.40 20.27 -3.16
N LYS A 19 8.40 21.16 -3.20
CA LYS A 19 8.38 22.34 -4.11
C LYS A 19 9.52 22.45 -5.13
N ASN A 20 10.57 21.63 -5.05
CA ASN A 20 11.71 21.76 -5.99
C ASN A 20 12.19 20.41 -6.58
N TRP A 21 11.34 19.77 -7.36
CA TRP A 21 11.65 18.54 -8.13
C TRP A 21 12.06 18.85 -9.58
N LYS A 22 13.12 19.64 -9.81
CA LYS A 22 13.59 19.97 -11.18
C LYS A 22 14.99 19.46 -11.56
N ASN A 23 15.70 18.75 -10.70
CA ASN A 23 17.09 18.34 -10.97
C ASN A 23 17.20 16.84 -11.30
N GLY A 24 17.69 16.52 -12.51
CA GLY A 24 17.87 15.13 -12.99
C GLY A 24 18.83 14.28 -12.14
N LEU A 25 19.78 14.90 -11.45
CA LEU A 25 20.69 14.22 -10.51
C LEU A 25 19.93 13.70 -9.27
N LEU A 26 18.93 14.45 -8.78
CA LEU A 26 18.08 14.03 -7.66
C LEU A 26 17.16 12.87 -8.08
N LEU A 27 16.66 12.87 -9.31
CA LEU A 27 15.87 11.76 -9.87
C LEU A 27 16.72 10.49 -10.05
N MET A 28 17.99 10.63 -10.44
CA MET A 28 18.91 9.49 -10.57
C MET A 28 19.33 8.95 -9.20
N MET A 29 19.65 9.83 -8.25
CA MET A 29 19.98 9.44 -6.88
C MET A 29 18.78 8.83 -6.14
N THR A 30 17.56 9.35 -6.35
CA THR A 30 16.34 8.69 -5.84
C THR A 30 16.10 7.35 -6.52
N LYS A 31 16.35 7.18 -7.82
CA LYS A 31 16.28 5.87 -8.48
C LYS A 31 17.28 4.86 -7.90
N ILE A 32 18.55 5.25 -7.73
CA ILE A 32 19.60 4.39 -7.15
C ILE A 32 19.25 4.07 -5.69
N TYR A 33 18.79 5.07 -4.92
CA TYR A 33 18.36 4.91 -3.55
C TYR A 33 17.13 3.99 -3.44
N LEU A 34 16.13 4.13 -4.33
CA LEU A 34 14.94 3.27 -4.40
C LEU A 34 15.29 1.84 -4.83
N GLN A 35 16.21 1.67 -5.78
CA GLN A 35 16.72 0.35 -6.18
C GLN A 35 17.49 -0.32 -5.03
N ASN A 36 18.30 0.45 -4.31
CA ASN A 36 18.99 -0.04 -3.14
C ASN A 36 18.02 -0.31 -1.98
N TRP A 37 16.93 0.45 -1.84
CA TRP A 37 15.84 0.20 -0.88
C TRP A 37 15.02 -1.05 -1.21
N GLN A 38 14.75 -1.29 -2.50
CA GLN A 38 14.17 -2.55 -2.97
C GLN A 38 15.07 -3.75 -2.66
N LYS A 39 16.39 -3.56 -2.74
CA LYS A 39 17.40 -4.58 -2.41
C LYS A 39 17.74 -4.65 -0.91
N ALA A 40 17.44 -3.61 -0.13
CA ALA A 40 17.74 -3.51 1.29
C ALA A 40 16.72 -4.31 2.11
N GLY A 41 17.02 -5.60 2.28
CA GLY A 41 16.38 -6.48 3.24
C GLY A 41 15.10 -7.14 2.74
N ARG A 42 14.91 -8.40 3.16
CA ARG A 42 13.68 -9.19 2.96
C ARG A 42 12.45 -8.34 3.28
N LEU A 43 11.43 -8.38 2.41
CA LEU A 43 10.14 -7.76 2.71
C LEU A 43 9.46 -8.50 3.87
N PRO A 44 8.71 -7.78 4.73
CA PRO A 44 7.95 -8.43 5.78
C PRO A 44 6.88 -9.35 5.17
N VAL A 45 6.75 -10.54 5.75
CA VAL A 45 5.78 -11.59 5.37
C VAL A 45 5.17 -12.19 6.64
N ASN A 46 3.96 -12.76 6.55
CA ASN A 46 3.32 -13.59 7.58
C ASN A 46 3.45 -13.09 9.05
N GLY A 47 2.50 -12.26 9.51
CA GLY A 47 2.47 -11.78 10.89
C GLY A 47 3.54 -10.74 11.28
N GLU A 48 4.43 -10.35 10.37
CA GLU A 48 5.46 -9.33 10.59
C GLU A 48 4.92 -7.86 10.54
N CYS A 49 3.81 -7.58 11.24
CA CYS A 49 3.17 -6.25 11.20
C CYS A 49 4.04 -5.12 11.76
N THR A 50 4.77 -5.37 12.85
CA THR A 50 5.70 -4.39 13.43
C THR A 50 6.75 -3.98 12.40
N ARG A 51 7.35 -4.96 11.73
CA ARG A 51 8.38 -4.71 10.71
C ARG A 51 7.83 -4.00 9.48
N LEU A 52 6.58 -4.28 9.10
CA LEU A 52 5.89 -3.56 8.04
C LEU A 52 5.71 -2.08 8.39
N LYS A 53 5.21 -1.77 9.59
CA LYS A 53 5.00 -0.39 10.06
C LYS A 53 6.30 0.36 10.38
N GLU A 54 7.37 -0.35 10.73
CA GLU A 54 8.71 0.26 10.87
C GLU A 54 9.35 0.60 9.52
N LYS A 55 9.14 -0.25 8.50
CA LYS A 55 9.75 -0.06 7.17
C LYS A 55 8.97 0.94 6.31
N PHE A 56 7.65 1.04 6.50
CA PHE A 56 6.77 1.93 5.74
C PHE A 56 5.93 2.78 6.71
N PRO A 57 5.92 4.12 6.55
CA PRO A 57 5.24 5.02 7.49
C PRO A 57 3.73 5.03 7.24
N PHE A 58 3.00 4.11 7.85
CA PHE A 58 1.54 4.13 7.85
C PHE A 58 0.99 5.11 8.88
N ILE A 59 -0.01 5.89 8.48
CA ILE A 59 -0.76 6.79 9.38
C ILE A 59 -1.77 5.95 10.17
N ASP A 60 -1.83 6.13 11.49
CA ASP A 60 -2.68 5.35 12.41
C ASP A 60 -3.92 6.11 12.92
N GLU A 61 -4.03 7.41 12.63
CA GLU A 61 -5.18 8.25 12.98
C GLU A 61 -5.61 9.19 11.84
N PRO A 62 -6.90 9.59 11.74
CA PRO A 62 -7.32 10.62 10.79
C PRO A 62 -6.59 11.94 11.06
N LEU A 63 -6.13 12.65 10.02
CA LEU A 63 -5.34 13.88 10.20
C LEU A 63 -6.21 15.11 10.46
N SER A 64 -7.51 15.03 10.19
CA SER A 64 -8.48 16.07 10.50
C SER A 64 -9.88 15.51 10.79
N GLU A 65 -10.77 16.34 11.31
CA GLU A 65 -12.19 15.99 11.52
C GLU A 65 -12.91 15.81 10.18
N GLU A 66 -12.60 16.65 9.20
CA GLU A 66 -13.16 16.55 7.84
C GLU A 66 -12.79 15.23 7.17
N GLU A 67 -11.54 14.78 7.32
CA GLU A 67 -11.11 13.48 6.80
C GLU A 67 -11.78 12.30 7.50
N ARG A 68 -12.03 12.43 8.82
CA ARG A 68 -12.70 11.42 9.63
C ARG A 68 -14.16 11.23 9.21
N ASP A 69 -14.84 12.34 8.91
CA ASP A 69 -16.26 12.36 8.55
C ASP A 69 -16.52 12.04 7.06
N PHE A 70 -15.46 11.96 6.26
CA PHE A 70 -15.52 11.63 4.83
C PHE A 70 -14.73 10.34 4.47
N PRO A 71 -15.15 9.17 4.98
CA PRO A 71 -14.50 7.90 4.68
C PRO A 71 -14.57 7.52 3.20
N LEU A 72 -13.45 7.06 2.64
CA LEU A 72 -13.32 6.63 1.24
C LEU A 72 -13.19 5.11 1.12
N ALA A 73 -13.60 4.58 -0.03
CA ALA A 73 -13.40 3.19 -0.41
C ALA A 73 -12.43 3.08 -1.59
N TYR A 74 -11.51 2.13 -1.55
CA TYR A 74 -10.53 1.89 -2.59
C TYR A 74 -10.63 0.47 -3.14
N GLY A 75 -10.70 0.32 -4.46
CA GLY A 75 -10.50 -0.94 -5.16
C GLY A 75 -9.17 -0.89 -5.91
N ILE A 76 -8.27 -1.83 -5.63
CA ILE A 76 -6.90 -1.81 -6.15
C ILE A 76 -6.55 -3.15 -6.76
N LEU A 77 -6.12 -3.18 -8.03
CA LEU A 77 -5.62 -4.40 -8.67
C LEU A 77 -4.10 -4.48 -8.58
N VAL A 78 -3.56 -5.56 -8.01
CA VAL A 78 -2.12 -5.73 -7.75
C VAL A 78 -1.59 -7.05 -8.30
N TYR A 79 -0.35 -7.08 -8.81
CA TYR A 79 0.15 -8.30 -9.47
C TYR A 79 1.67 -8.59 -9.46
N LYS A 80 2.55 -7.64 -9.10
CA LYS A 80 4.02 -7.81 -9.30
C LYS A 80 4.92 -7.45 -8.13
N SER A 81 4.86 -6.22 -7.61
CA SER A 81 5.88 -5.71 -6.69
C SER A 81 5.33 -5.40 -5.31
N ALA A 82 5.52 -6.29 -4.34
CA ALA A 82 5.05 -6.09 -2.98
C ALA A 82 5.63 -4.81 -2.35
N PHE A 83 6.90 -4.49 -2.61
CA PHE A 83 7.51 -3.24 -2.15
C PHE A 83 6.79 -2.00 -2.68
N GLN A 84 6.47 -1.97 -3.98
CA GLN A 84 5.75 -0.84 -4.58
C GLN A 84 4.33 -0.73 -3.99
N ILE A 85 3.66 -1.86 -3.78
CA ILE A 85 2.33 -1.86 -3.17
C ILE A 85 2.40 -1.38 -1.72
N TYR A 86 3.33 -1.85 -0.90
CA TYR A 86 3.48 -1.36 0.48
C TYR A 86 3.79 0.14 0.53
N MET A 87 4.66 0.63 -0.37
CA MET A 87 4.95 2.06 -0.48
C MET A 87 3.68 2.85 -0.83
N MET A 88 2.95 2.42 -1.87
CA MET A 88 1.70 3.05 -2.29
C MET A 88 0.67 3.03 -1.16
N MET A 89 0.48 1.88 -0.51
CA MET A 89 -0.44 1.73 0.60
C MET A 89 -0.04 2.66 1.75
N SER A 90 1.23 2.75 2.13
CA SER A 90 1.66 3.69 3.18
C SER A 90 1.40 5.16 2.85
N ALA A 91 1.35 5.51 1.56
CA ALA A 91 1.06 6.87 1.12
C ALA A 91 -0.43 7.21 1.08
N ILE A 92 -1.32 6.22 0.91
CA ILE A 92 -2.78 6.44 0.77
C ILE A 92 -3.60 5.90 1.93
N TYR A 93 -2.98 5.13 2.83
CA TYR A 93 -3.66 4.49 3.95
C TYR A 93 -4.05 5.50 5.01
N HIS A 94 -5.32 5.48 5.37
CA HIS A 94 -5.86 6.15 6.54
C HIS A 94 -6.87 5.22 7.23
N PRO A 95 -6.95 5.24 8.58
CA PRO A 95 -7.73 4.27 9.35
C PRO A 95 -9.24 4.39 9.14
N GLN A 96 -9.75 5.56 8.76
CA GLN A 96 -11.17 5.77 8.47
C GLN A 96 -11.59 5.32 7.07
N ASN A 97 -10.64 5.02 6.19
CA ASN A 97 -10.94 4.54 4.84
C ASN A 97 -11.05 3.01 4.83
N ILE A 98 -11.59 2.45 3.76
CA ILE A 98 -11.65 1.00 3.54
C ILE A 98 -11.02 0.62 2.20
N TYR A 99 -10.27 -0.47 2.19
CA TYR A 99 -9.47 -0.89 1.03
C TYR A 99 -9.78 -2.33 0.67
N CYS A 100 -9.94 -2.58 -0.63
CA CYS A 100 -9.98 -3.92 -1.20
C CYS A 100 -8.87 -4.05 -2.25
N LEU A 101 -7.97 -4.99 -2.03
CA LEU A 101 -6.91 -5.35 -2.97
C LEU A 101 -7.32 -6.65 -3.66
N SER A 102 -7.44 -6.61 -4.98
CA SER A 102 -7.59 -7.81 -5.80
C SER A 102 -6.24 -8.19 -6.38
N ILE A 103 -5.80 -9.42 -6.11
CA ILE A 103 -4.53 -9.95 -6.61
C ILE A 103 -4.77 -10.68 -7.94
N ASP A 104 -3.96 -10.42 -8.96
CA ASP A 104 -3.98 -11.24 -10.17
C ASP A 104 -3.69 -12.71 -9.84
N GLU A 105 -4.51 -13.61 -10.37
CA GLU A 105 -4.37 -15.05 -10.16
C GLU A 105 -2.97 -15.53 -10.59
N LYS A 106 -2.39 -14.95 -11.64
CA LYS A 106 -1.05 -15.30 -12.14
C LYS A 106 0.11 -14.89 -11.23
N SER A 107 -0.14 -14.10 -10.18
CA SER A 107 0.93 -13.67 -9.28
C SER A 107 1.54 -14.84 -8.51
N SER A 108 2.84 -14.72 -8.21
CA SER A 108 3.56 -15.76 -7.48
C SER A 108 3.00 -15.96 -6.07
N LYS A 109 3.23 -17.14 -5.49
CA LYS A 109 2.79 -17.44 -4.12
C LYS A 109 3.40 -16.46 -3.12
N GLU A 110 4.68 -16.13 -3.26
CA GLU A 110 5.40 -15.21 -2.39
C GLU A 110 4.78 -13.80 -2.42
N PHE A 111 4.34 -13.36 -3.60
CA PHE A 111 3.63 -12.10 -3.74
C PHE A 111 2.27 -12.15 -3.06
N LYS A 112 1.48 -13.22 -3.27
CA LYS A 112 0.18 -13.42 -2.63
C LYS A 112 0.31 -13.43 -1.10
N ASP A 113 1.25 -14.22 -0.57
CA ASP A 113 1.55 -14.29 0.87
C ASP A 113 1.93 -12.90 1.43
N SER A 114 2.72 -12.12 0.68
CA SER A 114 3.06 -10.74 1.07
C SER A 114 1.81 -9.85 1.11
N MET A 115 0.93 -9.92 0.12
CA MET A 115 -0.29 -9.11 0.13
C MET A 115 -1.22 -9.47 1.28
N LEU A 116 -1.32 -10.76 1.63
CA LEU A 116 -2.12 -11.21 2.78
C LEU A 116 -1.64 -10.61 4.12
N LEU A 117 -0.35 -10.29 4.27
CA LEU A 117 0.13 -9.56 5.45
C LEU A 117 -0.63 -8.23 5.68
N LEU A 118 -1.08 -7.55 4.62
CA LEU A 118 -1.83 -6.31 4.78
C LEU A 118 -3.18 -6.53 5.46
N THR A 119 -3.85 -7.65 5.20
CA THR A 119 -5.13 -7.95 5.86
C THR A 119 -4.91 -8.33 7.33
N ASP A 120 -3.79 -8.99 7.65
CA ASP A 120 -3.43 -9.32 9.03
C ASP A 120 -3.12 -8.07 9.87
N CYS A 121 -2.49 -7.06 9.25
CA CYS A 121 -1.96 -5.90 9.96
C CYS A 121 -2.91 -4.71 10.06
N PHE A 122 -3.93 -4.67 9.21
CA PHE A 122 -4.85 -3.53 9.09
C PHE A 122 -6.30 -4.01 9.02
N PRO A 123 -7.17 -3.63 9.96
CA PRO A 123 -8.53 -4.16 10.06
C PRO A 123 -9.46 -3.68 8.93
N ASN A 124 -9.06 -2.66 8.19
CA ASN A 124 -9.79 -2.00 7.11
C ASN A 124 -9.19 -2.29 5.72
N ILE A 125 -8.24 -3.23 5.62
CA ILE A 125 -7.69 -3.72 4.35
C ILE A 125 -8.13 -5.17 4.14
N PHE A 126 -8.80 -5.41 3.02
CA PHE A 126 -9.23 -6.73 2.58
C PHE A 126 -8.49 -7.12 1.32
N VAL A 127 -8.05 -8.37 1.27
CA VAL A 127 -7.27 -8.89 0.15
C VAL A 127 -7.96 -10.13 -0.41
N MET A 128 -8.20 -10.15 -1.72
CA MET A 128 -8.83 -11.27 -2.41
C MET A 128 -8.08 -11.61 -3.69
N ALA A 129 -8.11 -12.88 -4.11
CA ALA A 129 -7.63 -13.26 -5.43
C ALA A 129 -8.69 -12.92 -6.49
N SER A 130 -8.23 -12.49 -7.67
CA SER A 130 -9.08 -12.42 -8.86
C SER A 130 -9.53 -13.82 -9.27
N VAL A 131 -10.77 -13.92 -9.76
CA VAL A 131 -11.39 -15.21 -10.13
C VAL A 131 -10.69 -15.84 -11.34
N ASN A 132 -10.24 -15.00 -12.27
CA ASN A 132 -9.55 -15.42 -13.49
C ASN A 132 -8.30 -14.54 -13.67
N PRO A 133 -7.27 -15.06 -14.33
CA PRO A 133 -6.10 -14.27 -14.66
C PRO A 133 -6.45 -13.00 -15.44
N VAL A 134 -5.78 -11.90 -15.12
CA VAL A 134 -6.02 -10.64 -15.83
C VAL A 134 -5.16 -10.60 -17.11
N GLY A 135 -5.84 -10.52 -18.25
CA GLY A 135 -5.21 -10.28 -19.56
C GLY A 135 -5.09 -8.79 -19.86
N TRP A 136 -4.09 -8.43 -20.68
CA TRP A 136 -3.96 -7.06 -21.18
C TRP A 136 -5.08 -6.77 -22.19
N CYS A 137 -5.69 -5.58 -22.09
CA CYS A 137 -6.84 -5.16 -22.91
C CYS A 137 -8.06 -6.09 -22.84
N GLU A 138 -8.24 -6.80 -21.72
CA GLU A 138 -9.41 -7.63 -21.44
C GLU A 138 -10.27 -7.05 -20.29
N PHE A 139 -11.46 -7.61 -20.12
CA PHE A 139 -12.36 -7.27 -19.01
C PHE A 139 -11.89 -7.76 -17.63
N GLY A 140 -10.74 -8.42 -17.54
CA GLY A 140 -10.20 -8.94 -16.28
C GLY A 140 -9.99 -7.86 -15.22
N VAL A 141 -9.48 -6.70 -15.63
CA VAL A 141 -9.28 -5.53 -14.74
C VAL A 141 -10.62 -5.06 -14.17
N ALA A 142 -11.59 -4.79 -15.04
CA ALA A 142 -12.92 -4.31 -14.64
C ALA A 142 -13.64 -5.33 -13.74
N ARG A 143 -13.56 -6.62 -14.06
CA ARG A 143 -14.18 -7.69 -13.27
C ARG A 143 -13.56 -7.80 -11.87
N SER A 144 -12.23 -7.77 -11.80
CA SER A 144 -11.50 -7.82 -10.54
C SER A 144 -11.86 -6.65 -9.62
N LEU A 145 -11.89 -5.44 -10.16
CA LEU A 145 -12.28 -4.24 -9.41
C LEU A 145 -13.76 -4.21 -9.06
N TYR A 146 -14.64 -4.73 -9.94
CA TYR A 146 -16.06 -4.87 -9.67
C TYR A 146 -16.32 -5.82 -8.49
N ASN A 147 -15.56 -6.92 -8.38
CA ASN A 147 -15.66 -7.80 -7.21
C ASN A 147 -15.27 -7.08 -5.92
N CYS A 148 -14.21 -6.26 -5.96
CA CYS A 148 -13.86 -5.40 -4.82
C CYS A 148 -14.97 -4.40 -4.50
N PHE A 149 -15.52 -3.73 -5.50
CA PHE A 149 -16.63 -2.79 -5.32
C PHE A 149 -17.81 -3.47 -4.63
N ARG A 150 -18.23 -4.63 -5.14
CA ARG A 150 -19.32 -5.42 -4.56
C ARG A 150 -19.05 -5.80 -3.10
N TYR A 151 -17.85 -6.29 -2.81
CA TYR A 151 -17.46 -6.64 -1.44
C TYR A 151 -17.55 -5.43 -0.50
N LEU A 152 -17.06 -4.27 -0.94
CA LEU A 152 -17.08 -3.05 -0.13
C LEU A 152 -18.48 -2.47 0.06
N THR A 153 -19.39 -2.61 -0.91
CA THR A 153 -20.79 -2.19 -0.78
C THR A 153 -21.61 -3.08 0.15
N GLU A 154 -21.27 -4.36 0.24
CA GLU A 154 -21.92 -5.31 1.15
C GLU A 154 -21.37 -5.17 2.59
N HIS A 155 -20.22 -4.52 2.74
CA HIS A 155 -19.59 -4.29 4.04
C HIS A 155 -20.29 -3.15 4.82
N LYS A 156 -20.30 -3.23 6.15
CA LYS A 156 -21.02 -2.27 7.02
C LYS A 156 -20.39 -0.87 7.10
N HIS A 157 -19.24 -0.68 6.47
CA HIS A 157 -18.48 0.56 6.56
C HIS A 157 -19.15 1.67 5.73
N ALA A 158 -19.45 2.82 6.36
CA ALA A 158 -20.23 3.90 5.76
C ALA A 158 -19.41 4.86 4.88
N TRP A 159 -18.66 4.33 3.91
CA TRP A 159 -17.86 5.12 2.97
C TRP A 159 -18.72 5.94 2.00
N LYS A 160 -18.17 7.04 1.47
CA LYS A 160 -18.89 8.03 0.65
C LYS A 160 -18.58 7.94 -0.84
N TYR A 161 -17.33 7.59 -1.18
CA TYR A 161 -16.87 7.56 -2.56
C TYR A 161 -15.94 6.37 -2.81
N PHE A 162 -16.03 5.80 -4.00
CA PHE A 162 -15.20 4.67 -4.43
C PHE A 162 -14.14 5.13 -5.44
N GLN A 163 -12.89 4.77 -5.20
CA GLN A 163 -11.77 5.08 -6.08
C GLN A 163 -11.12 3.79 -6.59
N VAL A 164 -10.91 3.72 -7.91
CA VAL A 164 -10.15 2.67 -8.56
C VAL A 164 -8.69 3.09 -8.66
N LYS A 165 -7.76 2.19 -8.31
CA LYS A 165 -6.31 2.39 -8.43
C LYS A 165 -5.61 1.18 -9.06
#